data_AF-A0A0F8W6G9-F1
#
_entry.id   AF-A0A0F8W6G9-F1
#
_cell.length_a   1.000
_cell.length_b   1.000
_cell.length_c   1.000
_cell.angle_alpha   90.00
_cell.angle_beta   90.00
_cell.angle_gamma   90.00
#
_symmetry.space_group_name_H-M   'P 1'
#
loop_
_entity.id
_entity.type
_entity.pdbx_description
1 polymer ?
#
loop_
_entity_poly.entity_id
_entity_poly.type
_entity_poly.pdbx_seq_one_letter_code
_entity_poly.pdbx_strand_id
1 'polypeptide(L)'
;ENININEDTFSIEIVDKRKQLSRTLPKNVYDATTYPNIKDTNVGEPIPLGYGTILNAPAVCLNEKEATATFTFKLVDVADHVYGINSIDTVYVENDPDILTVVTPSSTDLLNGEFVLTAGVYSTSTTVTADFKGFDIIANYDWIDRGNCESTTSPMISGETVPVFVDALWVRDDTEADEDTYSYKFTKDVAAGSYGIVYLVDNADTTDMHGLIASHEYTLTMRILIPSGGILGSEVLLQLLDYDGGFVATEQVAANTYDEWQTVTVARTLRAAATGFITRIAAHSDAEDQEFFYVDNIRLSSSTVPRIGQNGVQIIQDLMTTYFPISFDSNFFNTTAWDSAVVA
;
A
#
# COMPACT_ATOMS: atom_id res chain seq x y z
N GLU A 1 7.86 -21.38 21.11
CA GLU A 1 8.21 -21.82 22.48
C GLU A 1 8.47 -23.31 22.41
N ASN A 2 9.54 -23.79 23.05
CA ASN A 2 9.85 -25.21 23.11
C ASN A 2 9.82 -25.66 24.56
N ILE A 3 9.02 -26.69 24.85
CA ILE A 3 8.94 -27.31 26.17
C ILE A 3 9.53 -28.71 26.04
N ASN A 4 10.59 -28.98 26.79
CA ASN A 4 11.20 -30.31 26.87
C ASN A 4 11.13 -30.81 28.31
N ILE A 5 10.54 -32.00 28.46
CA ILE A 5 10.37 -32.66 29.76
C ILE A 5 10.98 -34.05 29.63
N ASN A 6 11.91 -34.38 30.51
CA ASN A 6 12.42 -35.74 30.71
C ASN A 6 12.41 -36.08 32.20
N GLU A 7 12.82 -37.31 32.55
CA GLU A 7 12.68 -37.84 33.93
C GLU A 7 13.43 -37.00 34.98
N ASP A 8 14.53 -36.36 34.57
CA ASP A 8 15.43 -35.65 35.49
C ASP A 8 15.44 -34.13 35.30
N THR A 9 14.94 -33.62 34.17
CA THR A 9 14.97 -32.19 33.84
C THR A 9 13.70 -31.71 33.16
N PHE A 10 13.30 -30.51 33.56
CA PHE A 10 12.23 -29.73 32.96
C PHE A 10 12.84 -28.45 32.40
N SER A 11 12.75 -28.25 31.08
CA SER A 11 13.30 -27.09 30.40
C SER A 11 12.21 -26.37 29.60
N ILE A 12 12.05 -25.07 29.85
CA ILE A 12 11.22 -24.17 29.05
C ILE A 12 12.14 -23.20 28.31
N GLU A 13 12.08 -23.22 26.98
CA GLU A 13 12.69 -22.19 26.14
C GLU A 13 11.62 -21.17 25.72
N ILE A 14 11.58 -20.05 26.46
CA ILE A 14 10.73 -18.90 26.12
C ILE A 14 11.52 -18.00 25.18
N VAL A 15 11.21 -18.08 23.89
CA VAL A 15 11.74 -17.13 22.90
C VAL A 15 10.79 -15.94 22.86
N ASP A 16 11.24 -14.78 23.34
CA ASP A 16 10.51 -13.54 23.12
C ASP A 16 10.47 -13.24 21.61
N LYS A 17 9.32 -13.43 20.98
CA LYS A 17 9.14 -13.16 19.54
C LYS A 17 9.43 -11.71 19.19
N ARG A 18 9.30 -10.76 20.12
CA ARG A 18 9.70 -9.36 19.89
C ARG A 18 11.21 -9.21 19.74
N LYS A 19 12.00 -10.14 20.27
CA LYS A 19 13.45 -10.18 20.06
C LYS A 19 13.83 -10.53 18.61
N GLN A 20 12.91 -11.11 17.84
CA GLN A 20 13.08 -11.28 16.39
C GLN A 20 13.00 -9.93 15.63
N LEU A 21 12.44 -8.88 16.26
CA LEU A 21 12.47 -7.51 15.75
C LEU A 21 13.75 -6.76 16.11
N SER A 22 14.57 -7.33 17.00
CA SER A 22 15.86 -6.76 17.40
C SER A 22 16.92 -7.01 16.32
N ARG A 23 16.57 -6.81 15.05
CA ARG A 23 17.54 -6.82 13.96
C ARG A 23 18.24 -5.46 13.93
N THR A 24 19.55 -5.48 13.74
CA THR A 24 20.30 -4.26 13.45
C THR A 24 19.84 -3.79 12.06
N LEU A 25 19.24 -2.60 12.01
CA LEU A 25 18.98 -1.91 10.76
C LEU A 25 20.15 -0.93 10.51
N PRO A 26 20.63 -0.81 9.26
CA PRO A 26 20.23 -1.55 8.06
C PRO A 26 20.75 -3.01 8.02
N LYS A 27 20.02 -3.92 7.35
CA LYS A 27 20.37 -5.34 7.26
C LYS A 27 21.47 -5.59 6.21
N ASN A 28 21.34 -4.95 5.05
CA ASN A 28 22.27 -5.15 3.96
C ASN A 28 23.42 -4.14 4.05
N VAL A 29 24.59 -4.62 3.68
CA VAL A 29 25.81 -3.83 3.56
C VAL A 29 26.28 -3.92 2.11
N TYR A 30 27.07 -2.95 1.66
CA TYR A 30 27.73 -3.10 0.38
C TYR A 30 28.75 -4.23 0.45
N ASP A 31 28.72 -5.15 -0.51
CA ASP A 31 29.68 -6.24 -0.60
C ASP A 31 30.26 -6.36 -2.01
N ALA A 32 31.52 -6.83 -2.10
CA ALA A 32 32.24 -6.95 -3.37
C ALA A 32 31.76 -8.12 -4.25
N THR A 33 30.91 -9.01 -3.75
CA THR A 33 30.30 -10.09 -4.56
C THR A 33 29.13 -9.53 -5.35
N THR A 34 28.27 -8.76 -4.70
CA THR A 34 27.11 -8.08 -5.31
C THR A 34 27.56 -6.89 -6.16
N TYR A 35 28.58 -6.15 -5.70
CA TYR A 35 29.12 -4.96 -6.38
C TYR A 35 30.63 -5.10 -6.65
N PRO A 36 31.06 -5.88 -7.66
CA PRO A 36 32.49 -6.15 -7.91
C PRO A 36 33.35 -4.90 -8.14
N ASN A 37 32.74 -3.84 -8.66
CA ASN A 37 33.42 -2.60 -9.05
C ASN A 37 33.24 -1.47 -8.01
N ILE A 38 32.69 -1.76 -6.83
CA ILE A 38 32.56 -0.76 -5.76
C ILE A 38 33.92 -0.39 -5.18
N LYS A 39 34.08 0.85 -4.74
CA LYS A 39 35.28 1.31 -4.02
C LYS A 39 35.50 0.48 -2.75
N ASP A 40 36.75 0.07 -2.50
CA ASP A 40 37.09 -0.80 -1.36
C ASP A 40 36.68 -0.21 -0.01
N THR A 41 36.71 1.12 0.13
CA THR A 41 36.32 1.80 1.38
C THR A 41 34.85 1.67 1.71
N ASN A 42 33.99 1.43 0.71
CA ASN A 42 32.55 1.35 0.90
C ASN A 42 32.11 -0.08 1.22
N VAL A 43 32.98 -1.09 1.02
CA VAL A 43 32.67 -2.50 1.32
C VAL A 43 32.48 -2.66 2.83
N GLY A 44 31.34 -3.20 3.22
CA GLY A 44 30.92 -3.39 4.61
C GLY A 44 30.16 -2.20 5.20
N GLU A 45 30.06 -1.07 4.50
CA GLU A 45 29.21 0.04 4.92
C GLU A 45 27.73 -0.35 4.79
N PRO A 46 26.87 0.05 5.75
CA PRO A 46 25.45 -0.23 5.68
C PRO A 46 24.78 0.56 4.55
N ILE A 47 23.89 -0.09 3.82
CA ILE A 47 23.06 0.59 2.82
C ILE A 47 21.87 1.22 3.56
N PRO A 48 21.69 2.55 3.56
CA PRO A 48 20.71 3.21 4.42
C PRO A 48 19.27 2.88 3.99
N LEU A 49 18.31 2.99 4.90
CA LEU A 49 16.88 2.91 4.57
C LEU A 49 16.32 4.32 4.34
N GLY A 50 15.45 4.50 3.35
CA GLY A 50 14.81 5.78 3.08
C GLY A 50 13.29 5.70 3.22
N TYR A 51 12.74 6.48 4.15
CA TYR A 51 11.30 6.63 4.34
C TYR A 51 10.87 8.10 4.19
N GLY A 52 9.76 8.34 3.49
CA GLY A 52 9.24 9.70 3.27
C GLY A 52 10.15 10.60 2.43
N THR A 53 10.06 11.92 2.60
CA THR A 53 10.89 12.89 1.86
C THR A 53 12.25 13.07 2.52
N ILE A 54 13.32 12.85 1.75
CA ILE A 54 14.71 12.96 2.20
C ILE A 54 15.43 13.95 1.29
N LEU A 55 16.15 14.90 1.90
CA LEU A 55 16.88 15.94 1.19
C LEU A 55 18.39 15.71 1.33
N ASN A 56 19.13 15.92 0.25
CA ASN A 56 20.59 15.82 0.16
C ASN A 56 21.14 14.49 0.70
N ALA A 57 20.47 13.38 0.43
CA ALA A 57 20.96 12.06 0.84
C ALA A 57 22.24 11.69 0.09
N PRO A 58 23.30 11.25 0.78
CA PRO A 58 24.50 10.74 0.12
C PRO A 58 24.18 9.53 -0.76
N ALA A 59 24.74 9.52 -1.97
CA ALA A 59 24.62 8.39 -2.90
C ALA A 59 25.98 7.71 -3.08
N VAL A 60 25.99 6.37 -3.05
CA VAL A 60 27.22 5.57 -3.16
C VAL A 60 27.39 5.06 -4.58
N CYS A 61 28.52 5.36 -5.22
CA CYS A 61 28.84 4.83 -6.55
C CYS A 61 29.18 3.33 -6.48
N LEU A 62 28.41 2.51 -7.19
CA LEU A 62 28.52 1.05 -7.18
C LEU A 62 29.61 0.51 -8.10
N ASN A 63 30.15 1.34 -9.00
CA ASN A 63 31.11 0.95 -10.02
C ASN A 63 32.30 1.90 -10.18
N GLU A 64 32.72 2.58 -9.11
CA GLU A 64 33.80 3.59 -9.12
C GLU A 64 35.17 3.02 -9.56
N LYS A 65 35.44 1.73 -9.37
CA LYS A 65 36.72 1.11 -9.77
C LYS A 65 36.84 0.85 -11.26
N GLU A 66 35.72 0.85 -11.99
CA GLU A 66 35.70 0.51 -13.40
C GLU A 66 35.85 1.79 -14.24
N ALA A 67 36.73 1.75 -15.25
CA ALA A 67 36.80 2.81 -16.25
C ALA A 67 35.60 2.70 -17.19
N THR A 68 34.48 3.36 -16.84
CA THR A 68 33.21 3.26 -17.56
C THR A 68 32.75 4.58 -18.14
N ALA A 69 31.81 4.52 -19.09
CA ALA A 69 31.10 5.69 -19.59
C ALA A 69 29.99 6.18 -18.65
N THR A 70 29.58 5.35 -17.68
CA THR A 70 28.39 5.56 -16.83
C THR A 70 28.61 5.05 -15.42
N PHE A 71 28.22 5.85 -14.43
CA PHE A 71 28.36 5.56 -13.01
C PHE A 71 26.99 5.33 -12.39
N THR A 72 26.80 4.18 -11.75
CA THR A 72 25.55 3.81 -11.07
C THR A 72 25.65 4.14 -9.59
N PHE A 73 24.65 4.81 -9.05
CA PHE A 73 24.60 5.25 -7.67
C PHE A 73 23.46 4.58 -6.92
N LYS A 74 23.71 4.15 -5.69
CA LYS A 74 22.71 3.61 -4.74
C LYS A 74 22.38 4.67 -3.70
N LEU A 75 21.09 4.93 -3.51
CA LEU A 75 20.60 5.80 -2.44
C LEU A 75 20.27 5.02 -1.19
N VAL A 76 19.50 3.93 -1.34
CA VAL A 76 18.93 3.21 -0.20
C VAL A 76 18.77 1.71 -0.46
N ASP A 77 18.66 0.95 0.62
CA ASP A 77 18.25 -0.44 0.63
C ASP A 77 16.73 -0.51 0.52
N VAL A 78 16.28 -1.30 -0.45
CA VAL A 78 14.87 -1.51 -0.79
C VAL A 78 14.49 -2.98 -0.69
N ALA A 79 15.36 -3.84 -0.13
CA ALA A 79 15.11 -5.27 -0.03
C ALA A 79 13.84 -5.61 0.77
N ASP A 80 13.44 -4.75 1.71
CA ASP A 80 12.20 -4.89 2.48
C ASP A 80 11.04 -4.01 1.93
N HIS A 81 11.23 -3.37 0.76
CA HIS A 81 10.26 -2.48 0.13
C HIS A 81 9.92 -2.98 -1.29
N VAL A 82 8.85 -3.76 -1.41
CA VAL A 82 8.44 -4.41 -2.67
C VAL A 82 8.27 -3.41 -3.83
N TYR A 83 7.89 -2.17 -3.52
CA TYR A 83 7.64 -1.11 -4.50
C TYR A 83 8.81 -0.13 -4.69
N GLY A 84 9.97 -0.37 -4.06
CA GLY A 84 11.12 0.53 -4.12
C GLY A 84 10.87 1.90 -3.48
N ILE A 85 11.54 2.93 -4.00
CA ILE A 85 11.33 4.33 -3.63
C ILE A 85 10.30 5.00 -4.54
N ASN A 86 9.64 6.06 -4.07
CA ASN A 86 8.58 6.72 -4.83
C ASN A 86 9.09 7.63 -5.95
N SER A 87 10.18 8.38 -5.70
CA SER A 87 10.77 9.26 -6.71
C SER A 87 12.21 9.64 -6.35
N ILE A 88 13.00 9.99 -7.37
CA ILE A 88 14.26 10.72 -7.23
C ILE A 88 13.99 12.11 -7.82
N ASP A 89 13.96 13.13 -6.97
CA ASP A 89 13.45 14.45 -7.32
C ASP A 89 14.56 15.34 -7.90
N THR A 90 15.72 15.39 -7.27
CA THR A 90 16.86 16.20 -7.75
C THR A 90 18.17 15.52 -7.37
N VAL A 91 19.12 15.44 -8.32
CA VAL A 91 20.47 14.91 -8.06
C VAL A 91 21.47 16.06 -8.11
N TYR A 92 22.38 16.07 -7.16
CA TYR A 92 23.43 17.06 -7.02
C TYR A 92 24.80 16.41 -7.16
N VAL A 93 25.70 17.09 -7.88
CA VAL A 93 27.13 16.75 -7.90
C VAL A 93 27.91 17.94 -7.36
N GLU A 94 28.72 17.66 -6.33
CA GLU A 94 29.61 18.63 -5.69
C GLU A 94 30.98 18.60 -6.37
N ASN A 95 31.17 19.45 -7.39
CA ASN A 95 32.44 19.57 -8.12
C ASN A 95 33.44 20.50 -7.41
N ASP A 96 32.94 21.36 -6.52
CA ASP A 96 33.67 22.28 -5.66
C ASP A 96 32.99 22.21 -4.27
N PRO A 97 33.72 22.13 -3.15
CA PRO A 97 33.17 21.95 -1.79
C PRO A 97 32.08 22.92 -1.34
N ASP A 98 31.80 24.00 -2.08
CA ASP A 98 30.71 24.94 -1.77
C ASP A 98 29.66 25.05 -2.91
N ILE A 99 29.74 24.22 -3.96
CA ILE A 99 28.87 24.33 -5.16
C ILE A 99 28.21 23.00 -5.50
N LEU A 100 26.92 22.89 -5.18
CA LEU A 100 26.05 21.82 -5.64
C LEU A 100 25.53 22.12 -7.04
N THR A 101 25.93 21.32 -8.02
CA THR A 101 25.42 21.40 -9.39
C THR A 101 24.25 20.43 -9.54
N VAL A 102 23.07 20.94 -9.91
CA VAL A 102 21.92 20.09 -10.26
C VAL A 102 22.19 19.38 -11.58
N VAL A 103 22.01 18.06 -11.59
CA VAL A 103 22.23 17.22 -12.77
C VAL A 103 21.02 16.34 -13.03
N THR A 104 20.80 16.01 -14.29
CA THR A 104 19.75 15.05 -14.69
C THR A 104 20.36 13.67 -14.86
N PRO A 105 19.89 12.65 -14.13
CA PRO A 105 20.32 11.27 -14.37
C PRO A 105 20.00 10.82 -15.80
N SER A 106 20.88 10.00 -16.37
CA SER A 106 20.63 9.34 -17.66
C SER A 106 19.57 8.24 -17.57
N SER A 107 19.41 7.66 -16.38
CA SER A 107 18.32 6.75 -16.02
C SER A 107 18.13 6.74 -14.50
N THR A 108 16.95 6.30 -14.07
CA THR A 108 16.60 6.01 -12.68
C THR A 108 16.00 4.62 -12.59
N ASP A 109 16.28 3.91 -11.50
CA ASP A 109 15.70 2.62 -11.16
C ASP A 109 15.15 2.73 -9.73
N LEU A 110 13.85 3.06 -9.65
CA LEU A 110 13.17 3.29 -8.38
C LEU A 110 12.99 1.99 -7.59
N LEU A 111 12.87 0.84 -8.27
CA LEU A 111 12.72 -0.46 -7.62
C LEU A 111 14.01 -0.89 -6.91
N ASN A 112 15.16 -0.40 -7.38
CA ASN A 112 16.43 -0.62 -6.73
C ASN A 112 16.92 0.60 -5.93
N GLY A 113 16.24 1.75 -5.95
CA GLY A 113 16.74 2.97 -5.31
C GLY A 113 18.05 3.45 -5.92
N GLU A 114 18.17 3.34 -7.24
CA GLU A 114 19.40 3.61 -8.01
C GLU A 114 19.19 4.65 -9.11
N PHE A 115 20.27 5.30 -9.54
CA PHE A 115 20.28 6.17 -10.72
C PHE A 115 21.66 6.15 -11.40
N VAL A 116 21.71 6.58 -12.67
CA VAL A 116 22.93 6.54 -13.49
C VAL A 116 23.34 7.93 -13.97
N LEU A 117 24.59 8.32 -13.71
CA LEU A 117 25.23 9.51 -14.27
C LEU A 117 26.21 9.15 -15.39
N THR A 118 26.42 10.04 -16.35
CA THR A 118 27.44 9.86 -17.40
C THR A 118 28.80 10.40 -16.95
N ALA A 119 29.89 9.90 -17.55
CA ALA A 119 31.25 10.30 -17.19
C ALA A 119 31.59 11.78 -17.42
N GLY A 120 30.78 12.52 -18.20
CA GLY A 120 30.94 13.98 -18.36
C GLY A 120 30.42 14.79 -17.17
N VAL A 121 29.68 14.15 -16.25
CA VAL A 121 28.96 14.81 -15.15
C VAL A 121 29.60 14.52 -13.78
N TYR A 122 30.21 13.34 -13.62
CA TYR A 122 30.77 12.85 -12.36
C TYR A 122 32.26 12.53 -12.49
N SER A 123 33.02 12.71 -11.41
CA SER A 123 34.39 12.21 -11.27
C SER A 123 34.60 11.56 -9.91
N THR A 124 35.54 10.64 -9.77
CA THR A 124 35.73 9.84 -8.55
C THR A 124 36.11 10.64 -7.30
N SER A 125 36.36 11.95 -7.42
CA SER A 125 36.65 12.85 -6.30
C SER A 125 35.44 13.69 -5.87
N THR A 126 34.28 13.57 -6.50
CA THR A 126 33.10 14.41 -6.21
C THR A 126 32.09 13.68 -5.35
N THR A 127 31.40 14.44 -4.49
CA THR A 127 30.26 13.93 -3.72
C THR A 127 29.02 13.97 -4.60
N VAL A 128 28.18 12.94 -4.49
CA VAL A 128 26.87 12.91 -5.14
C VAL A 128 25.80 12.77 -4.05
N THR A 129 24.81 13.65 -4.10
CA THR A 129 23.64 13.58 -3.21
C THR A 129 22.35 13.63 -4.02
N ALA A 130 21.24 13.23 -3.43
CA ALA A 130 19.93 13.40 -4.05
C ALA A 130 18.84 13.78 -3.05
N ASP A 131 17.90 14.60 -3.51
CA ASP A 131 16.58 14.73 -2.94
C ASP A 131 15.70 13.62 -3.52
N PHE A 132 15.02 12.87 -2.67
CA PHE A 132 14.18 11.76 -3.10
C PHE A 132 13.04 11.51 -2.13
N LYS A 133 12.02 10.80 -2.60
CA LYS A 133 10.95 10.28 -1.76
C LYS A 133 11.17 8.78 -1.62
N GLY A 134 11.60 8.37 -0.43
CA GLY A 134 11.79 6.97 -0.06
C GLY A 134 10.46 6.21 -0.03
N PHE A 135 10.49 5.04 0.59
CA PHE A 135 9.28 4.25 0.81
C PHE A 135 8.31 5.03 1.68
N ASP A 136 7.05 5.09 1.25
CA ASP A 136 5.95 5.65 2.02
C ASP A 136 4.93 4.53 2.20
N ILE A 137 4.75 4.10 3.45
CA ILE A 137 3.82 3.02 3.81
C ILE A 137 2.38 3.37 3.34
N ILE A 138 2.06 4.66 3.22
CA ILE A 138 0.68 5.12 3.05
C ILE A 138 0.37 5.51 1.61
N ALA A 139 1.36 5.93 0.80
CA ALA A 139 1.11 6.44 -0.55
C ALA A 139 0.56 5.40 -1.53
N ASN A 140 0.76 4.11 -1.24
CA ASN A 140 0.23 3.00 -2.05
C ASN A 140 -0.48 1.96 -1.17
N TYR A 141 -0.98 2.36 0.00
CA TYR A 141 -1.76 1.43 0.81
C TYR A 141 -3.08 1.16 0.10
N ASP A 142 -3.20 -0.06 -0.42
CA ASP A 142 -4.48 -0.59 -0.84
C ASP A 142 -5.24 -0.97 0.42
N TRP A 143 -6.22 -0.13 0.75
CA TRP A 143 -7.11 -0.36 1.87
C TRP A 143 -8.00 -1.58 1.62
N ILE A 144 -8.13 -2.08 0.39
CA ILE A 144 -8.79 -3.36 0.13
C ILE A 144 -7.78 -4.49 0.21
N ASP A 145 -7.94 -5.38 1.19
CA ASP A 145 -7.19 -6.63 1.18
C ASP A 145 -7.79 -7.61 0.18
N ARG A 146 -6.95 -8.53 -0.34
CA ARG A 146 -7.38 -9.59 -1.27
C ARG A 146 -8.11 -9.06 -2.52
N GLY A 147 -7.86 -7.81 -2.91
CA GLY A 147 -8.49 -7.14 -4.05
C GLY A 147 -8.22 -7.80 -5.40
N ASN A 148 -7.23 -8.68 -5.50
CA ASN A 148 -6.97 -9.51 -6.69
C ASN A 148 -7.84 -10.78 -6.76
N CYS A 149 -8.82 -10.94 -5.86
CA CYS A 149 -9.82 -12.02 -5.89
C CYS A 149 -9.30 -13.47 -5.77
N GLU A 150 -8.00 -13.66 -5.51
CA GLU A 150 -7.38 -14.98 -5.41
C GLU A 150 -7.60 -15.68 -4.06
N SER A 151 -8.15 -14.98 -3.08
CA SER A 151 -8.51 -15.55 -1.79
C SER A 151 -9.92 -16.15 -1.81
N THR A 152 -10.11 -17.26 -1.10
CA THR A 152 -11.47 -17.80 -0.81
C THR A 152 -12.29 -16.91 0.12
N THR A 153 -11.65 -15.94 0.77
CA THR A 153 -12.31 -14.88 1.55
C THR A 153 -12.53 -13.67 0.66
N SER A 154 -13.68 -13.01 0.80
CA SER A 154 -14.03 -11.81 0.01
C SER A 154 -12.95 -10.73 0.11
N PRO A 155 -12.69 -9.98 -0.97
CA PRO A 155 -12.03 -8.69 -0.87
C PRO A 155 -12.84 -7.77 0.04
N MET A 156 -12.17 -7.04 0.93
CA MET A 156 -12.76 -6.23 2.00
C MET A 156 -11.81 -5.09 2.38
N ILE A 157 -12.29 -4.08 3.10
CA ILE A 157 -11.38 -3.16 3.78
C ILE A 157 -10.47 -3.95 4.74
N SER A 158 -9.19 -3.57 4.77
CA SER A 158 -8.13 -4.28 5.49
C SER A 158 -8.47 -4.47 6.97
N GLY A 159 -8.41 -5.72 7.42
CA GLY A 159 -8.74 -6.11 8.79
C GLY A 159 -10.12 -6.76 8.93
N GLU A 160 -10.96 -6.68 7.90
CA GLU A 160 -12.30 -7.24 7.92
C GLU A 160 -12.37 -8.58 7.17
N THR A 161 -13.48 -9.33 7.36
CA THR A 161 -13.58 -10.71 6.82
C THR A 161 -14.95 -11.14 6.31
N VAL A 162 -16.02 -10.38 6.60
CA VAL A 162 -17.39 -10.78 6.24
C VAL A 162 -18.09 -9.58 5.59
N PRO A 163 -18.27 -9.56 4.26
CA PRO A 163 -19.07 -8.52 3.59
C PRO A 163 -20.54 -8.57 4.00
N VAL A 164 -21.20 -7.42 3.91
CA VAL A 164 -22.66 -7.32 4.06
C VAL A 164 -23.33 -7.30 2.70
N PHE A 165 -24.36 -8.13 2.52
CA PHE A 165 -25.12 -8.23 1.27
C PHE A 165 -26.58 -7.81 1.48
N VAL A 166 -27.15 -7.13 0.49
CA VAL A 166 -28.59 -6.83 0.42
C VAL A 166 -29.06 -7.17 -0.98
N ASP A 167 -29.96 -8.15 -1.11
CA ASP A 167 -30.57 -8.53 -2.39
C ASP A 167 -29.55 -8.80 -3.52
N ALA A 168 -28.40 -9.38 -3.17
CA ALA A 168 -27.32 -9.71 -4.09
C ALA A 168 -26.60 -10.99 -3.65
N LEU A 169 -26.10 -11.72 -4.64
CA LEU A 169 -25.15 -12.82 -4.49
C LEU A 169 -23.75 -12.35 -4.89
N TRP A 170 -22.77 -12.74 -4.10
CA TRP A 170 -21.36 -12.39 -4.29
C TRP A 170 -20.51 -13.64 -4.15
N VAL A 171 -20.10 -14.20 -5.28
CA VAL A 171 -19.48 -15.54 -5.33
C VAL A 171 -18.19 -15.46 -6.11
N ARG A 172 -17.12 -16.02 -5.53
CA ARG A 172 -15.85 -16.18 -6.25
C ARG A 172 -16.01 -17.17 -7.40
N ASP A 173 -15.56 -16.80 -8.58
CA ASP A 173 -15.83 -17.48 -9.84
C ASP A 173 -14.56 -17.57 -10.69
N ASP A 174 -14.36 -18.68 -11.41
CA ASP A 174 -13.20 -18.96 -12.28
C ASP A 174 -13.54 -18.95 -13.77
N THR A 175 -14.75 -18.50 -14.13
CA THR A 175 -15.18 -18.39 -15.54
C THR A 175 -14.48 -17.23 -16.24
N GLU A 176 -14.36 -16.08 -15.55
CA GLU A 176 -13.75 -14.86 -16.05
C GLU A 176 -12.78 -14.30 -14.99
N ALA A 177 -11.62 -13.81 -15.40
CA ALA A 177 -10.63 -13.14 -14.54
C ALA A 177 -9.84 -12.08 -15.34
N ASP A 178 -9.35 -11.02 -14.70
CA ASP A 178 -8.58 -9.95 -15.38
C ASP A 178 -7.06 -10.23 -15.34
N GLU A 179 -6.54 -10.67 -14.18
CA GLU A 179 -5.10 -10.95 -14.01
C GLU A 179 -4.80 -12.46 -13.89
N ASP A 180 -5.44 -13.13 -12.93
CA ASP A 180 -5.05 -14.47 -12.49
C ASP A 180 -6.15 -15.51 -12.79
N THR A 181 -6.64 -16.22 -11.78
CA THR A 181 -7.51 -17.39 -11.95
C THR A 181 -8.95 -17.10 -11.58
N TYR A 182 -9.20 -16.17 -10.65
CA TYR A 182 -10.54 -15.93 -10.12
C TYR A 182 -10.90 -14.46 -10.15
N SER A 183 -12.20 -14.20 -10.31
CA SER A 183 -12.84 -12.93 -10.01
C SER A 183 -13.99 -13.15 -9.01
N TYR A 184 -14.74 -12.11 -8.69
CA TYR A 184 -16.03 -12.24 -8.02
C TYR A 184 -17.17 -11.93 -8.99
N LYS A 185 -18.14 -12.84 -9.04
CA LYS A 185 -19.39 -12.67 -9.76
C LYS A 185 -20.42 -12.03 -8.84
N PHE A 186 -20.86 -10.84 -9.21
CA PHE A 186 -22.02 -10.18 -8.62
C PHE A 186 -23.27 -10.63 -9.36
N THR A 187 -24.30 -11.09 -8.67
CA THR A 187 -25.63 -11.36 -9.27
C THR A 187 -26.70 -10.68 -8.43
N LYS A 188 -27.59 -9.91 -9.07
CA LYS A 188 -28.76 -9.34 -8.38
C LYS A 188 -29.74 -10.46 -8.03
N ASP A 189 -30.25 -10.46 -6.79
CA ASP A 189 -31.12 -11.52 -6.24
C ASP A 189 -32.48 -10.96 -5.81
N VAL A 190 -32.99 -10.01 -6.59
CA VAL A 190 -34.30 -9.40 -6.41
C VAL A 190 -34.79 -8.83 -7.74
N ALA A 191 -36.11 -8.85 -7.93
CA ALA A 191 -36.76 -8.19 -9.06
C ALA A 191 -36.47 -6.68 -9.11
N ALA A 192 -36.68 -6.09 -10.27
CA ALA A 192 -36.60 -4.64 -10.46
C ALA A 192 -37.47 -3.88 -9.43
N GLY A 193 -36.99 -2.72 -9.00
CA GLY A 193 -37.56 -1.88 -7.95
C GLY A 193 -36.74 -1.82 -6.65
N SER A 194 -35.80 -2.76 -6.46
CA SER A 194 -34.84 -2.79 -5.35
C SER A 194 -33.41 -2.85 -5.87
N TYR A 195 -32.46 -2.32 -5.10
CA TYR A 195 -31.03 -2.44 -5.42
C TYR A 195 -30.48 -3.78 -4.96
N GLY A 196 -29.59 -4.38 -5.74
CA GLY A 196 -28.67 -5.40 -5.22
C GLY A 196 -27.41 -4.71 -4.71
N ILE A 197 -26.91 -5.05 -3.53
CA ILE A 197 -25.80 -4.35 -2.88
C ILE A 197 -24.82 -5.34 -2.25
N VAL A 198 -23.53 -5.08 -2.50
CA VAL A 198 -22.42 -5.66 -1.76
C VAL A 198 -21.64 -4.54 -1.10
N TYR A 199 -21.55 -4.59 0.22
CA TYR A 199 -20.69 -3.72 1.00
C TYR A 199 -19.37 -4.43 1.24
N LEU A 200 -18.25 -3.80 0.85
CA LEU A 200 -16.91 -4.31 1.16
C LEU A 200 -16.44 -3.84 2.55
N VAL A 201 -17.41 -3.69 3.45
CA VAL A 201 -17.26 -3.39 4.87
C VAL A 201 -18.05 -4.40 5.71
N ASP A 202 -17.63 -4.68 6.94
CA ASP A 202 -18.22 -5.68 7.83
C ASP A 202 -19.52 -5.22 8.49
N ASN A 203 -19.73 -3.90 8.53
CA ASN A 203 -20.93 -3.26 8.98
C ASN A 203 -21.17 -1.93 8.23
N ALA A 204 -22.44 -1.51 8.17
CA ALA A 204 -22.85 -0.24 7.59
C ALA A 204 -23.18 0.80 8.69
N ASP A 205 -22.49 0.73 9.83
CA ASP A 205 -22.79 1.56 10.98
C ASP A 205 -22.42 3.02 10.72
N THR A 206 -23.16 3.91 11.38
CA THR A 206 -22.99 5.36 11.22
C THR A 206 -21.80 5.92 12.00
N THR A 207 -21.12 5.07 12.77
CA THR A 207 -20.05 5.44 13.70
C THR A 207 -18.76 4.64 13.50
N ASP A 208 -18.64 3.95 12.37
CA ASP A 208 -17.45 3.17 12.03
C ASP A 208 -16.79 3.68 10.75
N MET A 209 -15.55 4.16 10.88
CA MET A 209 -14.75 4.66 9.77
C MET A 209 -13.86 3.58 9.15
N HIS A 210 -13.82 2.36 9.70
CA HIS A 210 -13.03 1.24 9.17
C HIS A 210 -11.54 1.56 9.03
N GLY A 211 -11.01 2.41 9.92
CA GLY A 211 -9.63 2.89 9.90
C GLY A 211 -9.36 4.07 8.95
N LEU A 212 -10.35 4.49 8.16
CA LEU A 212 -10.23 5.67 7.30
C LEU A 212 -10.33 6.97 8.10
N ILE A 213 -9.83 8.05 7.50
CA ILE A 213 -9.68 9.35 8.16
C ILE A 213 -10.56 10.37 7.44
N ALA A 214 -11.41 11.08 8.21
CA ALA A 214 -12.19 12.20 7.70
C ALA A 214 -11.31 13.28 7.04
N SER A 215 -11.88 14.08 6.13
CA SER A 215 -11.17 15.09 5.32
C SER A 215 -10.09 14.55 4.37
N HIS A 216 -9.94 13.23 4.23
CA HIS A 216 -9.03 12.63 3.25
C HIS A 216 -9.80 12.21 2.01
N GLU A 217 -9.13 12.30 0.86
CA GLU A 217 -9.68 11.79 -0.38
C GLU A 217 -9.23 10.34 -0.60
N TYR A 218 -10.22 9.51 -0.90
CA TYR A 218 -10.04 8.11 -1.24
C TYR A 218 -10.52 7.86 -2.66
N THR A 219 -9.83 6.96 -3.36
CA THR A 219 -10.13 6.52 -4.72
C THR A 219 -10.35 5.02 -4.71
N LEU A 220 -11.55 4.60 -5.06
CA LEU A 220 -11.91 3.19 -5.28
C LEU A 220 -11.85 2.92 -6.78
N THR A 221 -11.05 1.93 -7.17
CA THR A 221 -10.90 1.46 -8.54
C THR A 221 -11.21 -0.03 -8.61
N MET A 222 -11.88 -0.45 -9.67
CA MET A 222 -12.19 -1.86 -9.92
C MET A 222 -12.09 -2.17 -11.41
N ARG A 223 -11.78 -3.43 -11.73
CA ARG A 223 -11.95 -3.99 -13.07
C ARG A 223 -13.31 -4.67 -13.11
N ILE A 224 -14.12 -4.34 -14.11
CA ILE A 224 -15.48 -4.86 -14.28
C ILE A 224 -15.61 -5.45 -15.68
N LEU A 225 -16.16 -6.65 -15.78
CA LEU A 225 -16.56 -7.26 -17.05
C LEU A 225 -18.07 -7.49 -17.04
N ILE A 226 -18.74 -6.98 -18.07
CA ILE A 226 -20.17 -7.13 -18.27
C ILE A 226 -20.38 -8.07 -19.46
N PRO A 227 -20.90 -9.28 -19.27
CA PRO A 227 -21.15 -10.19 -20.39
C PRO A 227 -22.24 -9.67 -21.32
N SER A 228 -22.16 -10.00 -22.60
CA SER A 228 -23.25 -9.76 -23.55
C SER A 228 -24.54 -10.45 -23.07
N GLY A 229 -25.61 -9.65 -22.91
CA GLY A 229 -26.89 -10.13 -22.35
C GLY A 229 -26.93 -10.19 -20.82
N GLY A 230 -25.90 -9.70 -20.13
CA GLY A 230 -25.92 -9.39 -18.70
C GLY A 230 -26.55 -8.03 -18.40
N ILE A 231 -26.21 -7.49 -17.23
CA ILE A 231 -26.68 -6.17 -16.75
C ILE A 231 -26.25 -5.01 -17.67
N LEU A 232 -26.95 -3.87 -17.68
CA LEU A 232 -26.44 -2.68 -18.36
C LEU A 232 -25.31 -2.03 -17.55
N GLY A 233 -24.31 -1.47 -18.22
CA GLY A 233 -23.22 -0.73 -17.55
C GLY A 233 -23.72 0.46 -16.73
N SER A 234 -24.77 1.15 -17.21
CA SER A 234 -25.43 2.22 -16.45
C SER A 234 -26.11 1.77 -15.16
N GLU A 235 -26.31 0.46 -14.98
CA GLU A 235 -26.91 -0.13 -13.78
C GLU A 235 -25.85 -0.70 -12.83
N VAL A 236 -24.58 -0.78 -13.24
CA VAL A 236 -23.46 -1.18 -12.37
C VAL A 236 -22.88 0.07 -11.70
N LEU A 237 -23.05 0.15 -10.39
CA LEU A 237 -22.65 1.30 -9.58
C LEU A 237 -21.47 0.97 -8.69
N LEU A 238 -20.46 1.83 -8.72
CA LEU A 238 -19.37 1.87 -7.76
C LEU A 238 -19.51 3.12 -6.89
N GLN A 239 -19.53 2.96 -5.56
CA GLN A 239 -19.85 4.04 -4.65
C GLN A 239 -18.91 4.11 -3.44
N LEU A 240 -18.61 5.35 -3.06
CA LEU A 240 -18.01 5.70 -1.77
C LEU A 240 -19.00 6.54 -0.98
N LEU A 241 -19.29 6.14 0.25
CA LEU A 241 -20.22 6.85 1.13
C LEU A 241 -19.55 7.19 2.45
N ASP A 242 -19.87 8.35 2.99
CA ASP A 242 -19.55 8.71 4.37
C ASP A 242 -20.79 9.19 5.11
N TYR A 243 -20.83 8.99 6.42
CA TYR A 243 -21.92 9.41 7.30
C TYR A 243 -21.54 10.66 8.09
N ASP A 244 -22.34 11.71 7.98
CA ASP A 244 -22.33 12.90 8.85
C ASP A 244 -23.76 13.45 8.86
N GLY A 245 -24.52 13.05 9.88
CA GLY A 245 -25.98 13.27 9.99
C GLY A 245 -26.83 12.52 8.95
N GLY A 246 -26.20 11.71 8.10
CA GLY A 246 -26.78 10.99 6.98
C GLY A 246 -25.70 10.53 6.00
N PHE A 247 -25.94 9.42 5.31
CA PHE A 247 -25.03 8.95 4.27
C PHE A 247 -25.12 9.83 3.03
N VAL A 248 -23.97 10.23 2.51
CA VAL A 248 -23.86 10.91 1.22
C VAL A 248 -22.90 10.10 0.36
N ALA A 249 -23.31 9.78 -0.86
CA ALA A 249 -22.53 8.99 -1.81
C ALA A 249 -21.84 9.87 -2.85
N THR A 250 -20.65 9.46 -3.29
CA THR A 250 -20.17 9.72 -4.65
C THR A 250 -20.27 8.39 -5.41
N GLU A 251 -20.74 8.43 -6.65
CA GLU A 251 -20.92 7.24 -7.47
C GLU A 251 -20.31 7.40 -8.86
N GLN A 252 -19.90 6.27 -9.43
CA GLN A 252 -19.52 6.13 -10.82
C GLN A 252 -20.22 4.91 -11.40
N VAL A 253 -20.76 5.05 -12.61
CA VAL A 253 -21.36 3.93 -13.37
C VAL A 253 -20.34 3.32 -14.32
N ALA A 254 -20.48 2.03 -14.61
CA ALA A 254 -19.72 1.38 -15.68
C ALA A 254 -20.17 1.87 -17.07
N ALA A 255 -19.29 1.77 -18.07
CA ALA A 255 -19.68 1.99 -19.46
C ALA A 255 -20.42 0.75 -20.00
N ASN A 256 -21.26 0.95 -21.03
CA ASN A 256 -21.89 -0.15 -21.78
C ASN A 256 -20.89 -0.82 -22.74
N THR A 257 -19.76 -1.25 -22.21
CA THR A 257 -18.74 -2.04 -22.89
C THR A 257 -18.91 -3.48 -22.42
N TYR A 258 -19.27 -4.37 -23.36
CA TYR A 258 -19.58 -5.77 -23.07
C TYR A 258 -18.43 -6.67 -23.49
N ASP A 259 -18.29 -7.80 -22.79
CA ASP A 259 -17.29 -8.85 -23.03
C ASP A 259 -15.83 -8.35 -23.03
N GLU A 260 -15.57 -7.26 -22.31
CA GLU A 260 -14.24 -6.69 -22.11
C GLU A 260 -14.12 -6.13 -20.68
N TRP A 261 -12.96 -6.33 -20.07
CA TRP A 261 -12.64 -5.74 -18.77
C TRP A 261 -12.40 -4.23 -18.88
N GLN A 262 -13.23 -3.46 -18.19
CA GLN A 262 -13.14 -2.01 -18.09
C GLN A 262 -12.76 -1.57 -16.67
N THR A 263 -12.01 -0.48 -16.56
CA THR A 263 -11.69 0.13 -15.27
C THR A 263 -12.76 1.14 -14.89
N VAL A 264 -13.35 0.98 -13.71
CA VAL A 264 -14.29 1.93 -13.12
C VAL A 264 -13.66 2.54 -11.88
N THR A 265 -13.67 3.86 -11.80
CA THR A 265 -13.01 4.61 -10.72
C THR A 265 -13.95 5.65 -10.13
N VAL A 266 -14.06 5.70 -8.81
CA VAL A 266 -14.76 6.74 -8.07
C VAL A 266 -13.83 7.32 -7.01
N ALA A 267 -13.80 8.64 -6.88
CA ALA A 267 -13.02 9.33 -5.86
C ALA A 267 -13.93 10.18 -4.98
N ARG A 268 -13.62 10.26 -3.68
CA ARG A 268 -14.37 11.05 -2.71
C ARG A 268 -13.46 11.57 -1.61
N THR A 269 -13.49 12.89 -1.39
CA THR A 269 -13.05 13.48 -0.12
C THR A 269 -14.12 13.26 0.94
N LEU A 270 -13.79 12.52 2.00
CA LEU A 270 -14.71 12.30 3.13
C LEU A 270 -14.97 13.62 3.85
N ARG A 271 -16.20 13.86 4.33
CA ARG A 271 -16.51 15.10 5.04
C ARG A 271 -15.71 15.18 6.34
N ALA A 272 -15.39 16.41 6.77
CA ALA A 272 -14.58 16.63 7.97
C ALA A 272 -15.24 16.11 9.26
N ALA A 273 -16.57 16.04 9.29
CA ALA A 273 -17.35 15.51 10.40
C ALA A 273 -17.81 14.06 10.16
N ALA A 274 -17.25 13.38 9.15
CA ALA A 274 -17.60 11.99 8.87
C ALA A 274 -17.32 11.10 10.09
N THR A 275 -18.32 10.33 10.50
CA THR A 275 -18.23 9.35 11.58
C THR A 275 -18.42 7.91 11.10
N GLY A 276 -18.88 7.71 9.88
CA GLY A 276 -19.01 6.39 9.26
C GLY A 276 -18.54 6.39 7.81
N PHE A 277 -18.09 5.25 7.30
CA PHE A 277 -17.66 5.07 5.92
C PHE A 277 -18.14 3.74 5.33
N ILE A 278 -18.45 3.72 4.04
CA ILE A 278 -18.87 2.51 3.33
C ILE A 278 -18.32 2.53 1.89
N THR A 279 -17.69 1.42 1.48
CA THR A 279 -17.47 1.06 0.07
C THR A 279 -18.60 0.17 -0.42
N ARG A 280 -19.27 0.56 -1.50
CA ARG A 280 -20.45 -0.13 -2.03
C ARG A 280 -20.31 -0.44 -3.51
N ILE A 281 -20.59 -1.69 -3.87
CA ILE A 281 -20.86 -2.14 -5.24
C ILE A 281 -22.35 -2.41 -5.33
N ALA A 282 -23.02 -1.95 -6.38
CA ALA A 282 -24.45 -2.18 -6.52
C ALA A 282 -24.91 -2.42 -7.95
N ALA A 283 -25.95 -3.24 -8.07
CA ALA A 283 -26.85 -3.24 -9.22
C ALA A 283 -27.99 -2.26 -8.94
N HIS A 284 -28.25 -1.33 -9.87
CA HIS A 284 -29.28 -0.31 -9.77
C HIS A 284 -30.68 -0.94 -9.63
N SER A 285 -31.66 -0.16 -9.15
CA SER A 285 -33.03 -0.65 -8.97
C SER A 285 -33.70 -1.09 -10.27
N ASP A 286 -33.26 -0.57 -11.41
CA ASP A 286 -33.85 -0.84 -12.73
C ASP A 286 -33.39 -2.18 -13.32
N ALA A 287 -32.25 -2.71 -12.86
CA ALA A 287 -31.76 -4.03 -13.26
C ALA A 287 -32.79 -5.12 -12.89
N GLU A 288 -32.91 -6.13 -13.73
CA GLU A 288 -33.81 -7.26 -13.49
C GLU A 288 -33.18 -8.29 -12.54
N ASP A 289 -34.02 -9.19 -12.02
CA ASP A 289 -33.54 -10.32 -11.21
C ASP A 289 -32.56 -11.19 -12.01
N GLN A 290 -31.53 -11.71 -11.35
CA GLN A 290 -30.49 -12.58 -11.91
C GLN A 290 -29.54 -11.93 -12.94
N GLU A 291 -29.64 -10.62 -13.18
CA GLU A 291 -28.62 -9.91 -13.95
C GLU A 291 -27.29 -9.87 -13.17
N PHE A 292 -26.17 -9.98 -13.88
CA PHE A 292 -24.86 -10.20 -13.28
C PHE A 292 -23.72 -9.53 -14.05
N PHE A 293 -22.60 -9.37 -13.36
CA PHE A 293 -21.31 -8.91 -13.88
C PHE A 293 -20.16 -9.49 -13.05
N TYR A 294 -18.94 -9.41 -13.56
CA TYR A 294 -17.73 -9.85 -12.87
C TYR A 294 -16.90 -8.66 -12.42
N VAL A 295 -16.22 -8.84 -11.30
CA VAL A 295 -15.40 -7.81 -10.64
C VAL A 295 -14.07 -8.41 -10.24
N ASP A 296 -12.99 -7.69 -10.55
CA ASP A 296 -11.64 -8.05 -10.18
C ASP A 296 -10.82 -6.80 -9.82
N ASN A 297 -9.61 -6.97 -9.30
CA ASN A 297 -8.63 -5.91 -9.11
C ASN A 297 -9.18 -4.69 -8.35
N ILE A 298 -9.80 -4.99 -7.21
CA ILE A 298 -10.45 -4.01 -6.33
C ILE A 298 -9.38 -3.29 -5.52
N ARG A 299 -9.27 -1.97 -5.69
CA ARG A 299 -8.27 -1.13 -5.02
C ARG A 299 -8.93 0.06 -4.35
N LEU A 300 -8.64 0.32 -3.08
CA LEU A 300 -9.00 1.57 -2.41
C LEU A 300 -7.73 2.26 -1.94
N SER A 301 -7.42 3.44 -2.46
CA SER A 301 -6.23 4.20 -2.08
C SER A 301 -6.58 5.60 -1.59
N SER A 302 -5.71 6.23 -0.82
CA SER A 302 -5.86 7.65 -0.43
C SER A 302 -4.99 8.56 -1.30
N SER A 303 -5.53 9.65 -1.85
CA SER A 303 -4.75 10.57 -2.70
C SER A 303 -3.87 11.54 -1.91
N THR A 304 -4.25 11.81 -0.66
CA THR A 304 -3.44 12.54 0.32
C THR A 304 -3.02 11.56 1.40
N VAL A 305 -1.75 11.20 1.42
CA VAL A 305 -1.14 10.66 2.64
C VAL A 305 -1.26 11.75 3.71
N PRO A 306 -1.94 11.51 4.85
CA PRO A 306 -1.73 12.37 6.01
C PRO A 306 -0.23 12.36 6.24
N ARG A 307 0.45 13.50 6.04
CA ARG A 307 1.89 13.60 6.28
C ARG A 307 2.17 13.00 7.65
N ILE A 308 2.80 11.82 7.67
CA ILE A 308 3.27 11.17 8.89
C ILE A 308 4.27 12.14 9.51
N GLY A 309 3.84 12.87 10.53
CA GLY A 309 4.65 13.97 11.03
C GLY A 309 4.13 14.73 12.23
N GLN A 310 3.05 14.32 12.90
CA GLN A 310 2.63 15.01 14.14
C GLN A 310 2.43 14.15 15.38
N ASN A 311 2.31 12.81 15.29
CA ASN A 311 2.30 11.96 16.47
C ASN A 311 3.13 10.70 16.23
N GLY A 312 4.26 10.55 16.93
CA GLY A 312 5.10 9.35 16.87
C GLY A 312 4.38 8.05 17.24
N VAL A 313 3.18 8.14 17.80
CA VAL A 313 2.29 7.03 18.12
C VAL A 313 1.79 6.30 16.86
N GLN A 314 1.42 7.02 15.80
CA GLN A 314 0.90 6.42 14.57
C GLN A 314 1.97 5.62 13.84
N ILE A 315 3.23 6.08 13.84
CA ILE A 315 4.37 5.35 13.27
C ILE A 315 4.57 4.02 13.98
N ILE A 316 4.47 4.00 15.32
CA ILE A 316 4.61 2.77 16.11
C ILE A 316 3.43 1.84 15.82
N GLN A 317 2.21 2.38 15.74
CA GLN A 317 1.00 1.61 15.47
C GLN A 317 1.02 0.96 14.08
N ASP A 318 1.49 1.68 13.06
CA ASP A 318 1.65 1.16 11.69
C ASP A 318 2.79 0.13 11.62
N LEU A 319 3.96 0.41 12.20
CA LEU A 319 5.03 -0.58 12.31
C LEU A 319 4.55 -1.84 13.04
N MET A 320 3.73 -1.70 14.07
CA MET A 320 3.19 -2.84 14.78
C MET A 320 2.16 -3.62 13.95
N THR A 321 1.28 -2.96 13.21
CA THR A 321 0.24 -3.62 12.40
C THR A 321 0.82 -4.25 11.13
N THR A 322 1.80 -3.60 10.48
CA THR A 322 2.48 -4.12 9.29
C THR A 322 3.38 -5.33 9.62
N TYR A 323 4.09 -5.29 10.74
CA TYR A 323 4.99 -6.38 11.12
C TYR A 323 4.36 -7.41 12.08
N PHE A 324 3.17 -7.13 12.65
CA PHE A 324 2.40 -8.07 13.49
C PHE A 324 0.87 -7.94 13.30
N PRO A 325 0.14 -9.07 13.27
CA PRO A 325 -1.32 -9.07 13.39
C PRO A 325 -1.72 -8.95 14.87
N ILE A 326 -1.19 -7.96 15.60
CA ILE A 326 -1.55 -7.68 17.00
C ILE A 326 -2.22 -6.32 17.02
N SER A 327 -3.51 -6.28 17.35
CA SER A 327 -4.24 -5.02 17.57
C SER A 327 -3.53 -4.18 18.64
N PHE A 328 -3.42 -2.87 18.39
CA PHE A 328 -2.85 -1.90 19.31
C PHE A 328 -3.54 -1.90 20.69
N ASP A 329 -4.81 -2.33 20.74
CA ASP A 329 -5.59 -2.50 21.97
C ASP A 329 -5.45 -3.88 22.65
N SER A 330 -4.42 -4.66 22.30
CA SER A 330 -4.16 -5.91 23.02
C SER A 330 -3.78 -5.63 24.48
N ASN A 331 -4.10 -6.57 25.37
CA ASN A 331 -3.74 -6.54 26.81
C ASN A 331 -2.22 -6.37 27.09
N PHE A 332 -1.39 -6.41 26.05
CA PHE A 332 0.06 -6.21 26.12
C PHE A 332 0.47 -4.73 26.05
N PHE A 333 -0.43 -3.81 25.70
CA PHE A 333 -0.19 -2.37 25.69
C PHE A 333 -1.01 -1.66 26.78
N ASN A 334 -0.30 -1.11 27.77
CA ASN A 334 -0.91 -0.29 28.81
C ASN A 334 -0.88 1.18 28.37
N THR A 335 -2.00 1.65 27.83
CA THR A 335 -2.19 3.03 27.37
C THR A 335 -2.07 4.07 28.50
N THR A 336 -2.36 3.70 29.74
CA THR A 336 -2.33 4.62 30.91
C THR A 336 -0.93 5.15 31.23
N ALA A 337 0.11 4.33 31.03
CA ALA A 337 1.49 4.76 31.22
C ALA A 337 1.96 5.71 30.10
N TRP A 338 1.33 5.61 28.92
CA TRP A 338 1.74 6.34 27.72
C TRP A 338 1.09 7.72 27.61
N ASP A 339 -0.19 7.85 27.98
CA ASP A 339 -0.87 9.15 28.10
C ASP A 339 -0.12 10.08 29.07
N SER A 340 0.53 9.51 30.08
CA SER A 340 1.38 10.23 31.03
C SER A 340 2.69 10.72 30.42
N ALA A 341 3.17 10.09 29.35
CA ALA A 341 4.44 10.42 28.67
C ALA A 341 4.26 11.47 27.55
N VAL A 342 3.06 11.61 26.98
CA VAL A 342 2.76 12.59 25.93
C VAL A 342 2.62 14.03 26.48
N VAL A 343 2.36 14.16 27.78
CA VAL A 343 2.16 15.47 28.46
C VAL A 343 3.46 16.06 29.04
N ALA A 344 4.60 15.36 28.93
CA ALA A 344 5.91 15.77 29.46
C ALA A 344 6.82 16.35 28.37
#